data_AF-A0A378FUR3-F1
#
_entry.id   AF-A0A378FUR3-F1
#
_cell.length_a   1.000
_cell.length_b   1.000
_cell.length_c   1.000
_cell.angle_alpha   90.00
_cell.angle_beta   90.00
_cell.angle_gamma   90.00
#
_symmetry.space_group_name_H-M   'P 1'
#
loop_
_entity.id
_entity.type
_entity.pdbx_description
1 polymer ?
#
loop_
_entity_poly.entity_id
_entity_poly.type
_entity_poly.pdbx_seq_one_letter_code
_entity_poly.pdbx_strand_id
1 'polypeptide(L)' 'MACSFVRTHVDVSDPTLTALKAMLEVKQEVAPWVELQIVAFPQEGILSYPNGEALLEEALKLGADVGRGDPAF' A
#
# COMPACT_ATOMS: atom_id res chain seq x y z
N MET A 1 8.90 22.50 -13.15
CA MET A 1 9.38 21.12 -12.90
C MET A 1 8.14 20.24 -12.95
N ALA A 2 8.09 19.25 -13.84
CA ALA A 2 6.88 18.44 -14.02
C ALA A 2 6.58 17.69 -12.71
N CYS A 3 5.55 18.11 -11.98
CA CYS A 3 5.08 17.36 -10.82
C CYS A 3 4.22 16.21 -11.33
N SER A 4 4.86 15.08 -11.61
CA SER A 4 4.17 13.84 -11.94
C SER A 4 3.63 13.25 -10.65
N PHE A 5 2.32 13.07 -10.59
CA PHE A 5 1.64 12.39 -9.49
C PHE A 5 1.38 10.94 -9.89
N VAL A 6 1.85 10.01 -9.08
CA VAL A 6 1.65 8.57 -9.31
C VAL A 6 0.95 7.98 -8.11
N ARG A 7 -0.12 7.21 -8.35
CA ARG A 7 -0.79 6.39 -7.35
C ARG A 7 -0.61 4.92 -7.72
N THR A 8 -0.10 4.14 -6.78
CA THR A 8 0.10 2.71 -6.95
C THR A 8 -0.66 1.91 -5.89
N HIS A 9 -1.06 0.69 -6.25
CA HIS A 9 -1.66 -0.27 -5.32
C HIS A 9 -0.59 -1.30 -4.97
N VAL A 10 -0.45 -1.59 -3.68
CA VAL A 10 0.49 -2.57 -3.17
C VAL A 10 -0.29 -3.66 -2.48
N ASP A 11 -0.03 -4.90 -2.88
CA ASP A 11 -0.64 -6.05 -2.23
C ASP A 11 -0.18 -6.16 -0.77
N VAL A 12 -1.14 -6.26 0.15
CA VAL A 12 -0.90 -6.43 1.60
C VAL A 12 -1.45 -7.75 2.14
N SER A 13 -1.89 -8.66 1.26
CA SER A 13 -2.21 -10.06 1.59
C SER A 13 -0.94 -10.90 1.82
N ASP A 14 0.03 -10.36 2.55
CA ASP A 14 1.32 -10.97 2.91
C ASP A 14 1.66 -10.65 4.38
N PRO A 15 1.82 -11.64 5.26
CA PRO A 15 2.16 -11.43 6.67
C PRO A 15 3.46 -10.66 6.91
N THR A 16 4.37 -10.66 5.93
CA THR A 16 5.65 -9.97 6.04
C THR A 16 5.60 -8.53 5.54
N LEU A 17 4.54 -8.16 4.81
CA LEU A 17 4.36 -6.87 4.14
C LEU A 17 5.61 -6.46 3.32
N THR A 18 6.25 -7.43 2.67
CA THR A 18 7.55 -7.23 2.04
C THR A 18 7.46 -6.23 0.90
N ALA A 19 6.43 -6.36 0.06
CA ALA A 19 6.19 -5.44 -1.05
C ALA A 19 5.93 -4.01 -0.57
N LEU A 20 5.20 -3.83 0.52
CA LEU A 20 4.93 -2.51 1.10
C LEU A 20 6.21 -1.84 1.59
N LYS A 21 7.04 -2.56 2.34
CA LYS A 21 8.32 -2.03 2.86
C LYS A 21 9.22 -1.58 1.70
N ALA A 22 9.36 -2.42 0.67
CA ALA A 22 10.13 -2.06 -0.53
C ALA A 22 9.57 -0.82 -1.23
N MET A 23 8.24 -0.70 -1.36
CA MET A 23 7.64 0.46 -2.01
C MET A 23 7.75 1.74 -1.18
N LEU A 24 7.79 1.66 0.14
CA LEU A 24 8.05 2.81 1.01
C LEU A 24 9.48 3.32 0.83
N GLU A 25 10.46 2.43 0.65
CA GLU A 25 11.84 2.82 0.29
C GLU A 25 11.87 3.51 -1.07
N VAL A 26 11.23 2.92 -2.09
CA VAL A 26 11.12 3.53 -3.43
C VAL A 26 10.44 4.91 -3.36
N LYS A 27 9.41 5.08 -2.54
CA LYS A 27 8.73 6.39 -2.33
C LYS A 27 9.72 7.46 -1.88
N GLN A 28 10.66 7.11 -0.99
CA GLN A 28 11.71 8.05 -0.54
C GLN A 28 12.72 8.33 -1.65
N GLU A 29 13.15 7.31 -2.39
CA GLU A 29 14.11 7.48 -3.47
C GLU A 29 13.58 8.37 -4.60
N VAL A 30 12.30 8.22 -4.97
CA VAL A 30 11.72 8.93 -6.11
C VAL A 30 11.15 10.32 -5.77
N ALA A 31 11.08 10.68 -4.49
CA ALA A 31 10.52 11.95 -4.00
C ALA A 31 11.07 13.22 -4.70
N PRO A 32 12.34 13.30 -5.15
CA PRO A 32 12.83 14.46 -5.89
C PRO A 32 12.17 14.67 -7.26
N TRP A 33 11.53 13.64 -7.82
CA TRP A 33 10.99 13.64 -9.18
C TRP A 33 9.47 13.42 -9.24
N VAL A 34 8.92 12.61 -8.34
CA VAL A 34 7.53 12.13 -8.40
C VAL A 34 6.92 12.16 -7.01
N GLU A 35 5.68 12.65 -6.92
CA GLU A 35 4.84 12.45 -5.74
C GLU A 35 4.20 11.06 -5.84
N LEU A 36 4.67 10.10 -5.03
CA LEU A 36 4.18 8.72 -5.03
C LEU A 36 3.21 8.48 -3.87
N GLN A 37 1.97 8.16 -4.19
CA GLN A 37 0.95 7.71 -3.25
C GLN A 37 0.80 6.18 -3.28
N ILE A 38 0.88 5.56 -2.11
CA ILE A 38 0.77 4.10 -1.93
C ILE A 38 -0.60 3.78 -1.33
N VAL A 39 -1.35 2.94 -2.04
CA VAL A 39 -2.61 2.37 -1.58
C VAL A 39 -2.34 0.94 -1.12
N ALA A 40 -2.56 0.65 0.16
CA ALA A 40 -2.60 -0.72 0.66
C ALA A 40 -3.85 -1.42 0.13
N PHE A 41 -3.64 -2.47 -0.67
CA PHE A 41 -4.69 -3.19 -1.38
C PHE A 41 -4.63 -4.68 -1.00
N PRO A 42 -5.59 -5.21 -0.23
CA PRO A 42 -5.62 -6.62 0.12
C PRO A 42 -6.14 -7.42 -1.08
N GLN A 43 -5.25 -7.92 -1.94
CA GLN A 43 -5.62 -8.53 -3.21
C GLN A 43 -6.45 -9.81 -3.04
N GLU A 44 -6.21 -10.56 -1.96
CA GLU A 44 -7.00 -11.75 -1.60
C GLU A 44 -8.30 -11.40 -0.84
N GLY A 45 -8.52 -10.14 -0.50
CA GLY A 45 -9.69 -9.65 0.23
C GLY A 45 -9.51 -9.66 1.76
N ILE A 46 -10.02 -8.62 2.43
CA ILE A 46 -9.89 -8.45 3.89
C ILE A 46 -10.51 -9.62 4.67
N LEU A 47 -11.72 -10.03 4.28
CA LEU A 47 -12.51 -11.04 5.00
C LEU A 47 -12.15 -12.47 4.57
N SER A 48 -11.49 -12.60 3.43
CA SER A 48 -11.16 -13.89 2.80
C SER A 48 -9.75 -14.35 3.16
N TYR A 49 -8.85 -13.42 3.52
CA TYR A 49 -7.48 -13.72 3.94
C TYR A 49 -7.33 -13.79 5.46
N PRO A 50 -6.62 -14.79 6.02
CA PRO A 50 -6.34 -14.83 7.44
C PRO A 50 -5.67 -13.54 7.93
N ASN A 51 -6.26 -12.89 8.93
CA ASN A 51 -5.80 -11.62 9.49
C ASN A 51 -5.75 -10.44 8.50
N GLY A 52 -6.51 -10.48 7.40
CA GLY A 52 -6.49 -9.42 6.37
C GLY A 52 -6.77 -8.01 6.92
N GLU A 53 -7.65 -7.87 7.91
CA GLU A 53 -7.93 -6.59 8.57
C GLU A 53 -6.72 -6.08 9.36
N ALA A 54 -6.07 -6.95 10.13
CA ALA A 54 -4.89 -6.59 10.91
C ALA A 54 -3.70 -6.24 10.00
N LEU A 55 -3.53 -6.95 8.88
CA LEU A 55 -2.49 -6.65 7.90
C LEU A 55 -2.71 -5.29 7.22
N LEU A 56 -3.97 -4.96 6.91
CA LEU A 56 -4.31 -3.64 6.38
C LEU A 56 -4.06 -2.54 7.42
N GLU A 57 -4.42 -2.77 8.68
CA GLU A 57 -4.15 -1.82 9.76
C GLU A 57 -2.64 -1.62 9.96
N GLU A 58 -1.85 -2.69 9.92
CA GLU A 58 -0.39 -2.63 10.00
C GLU A 58 0.21 -1.89 8.80
N ALA A 59 -0.30 -2.14 7.59
CA ALA A 59 0.13 -1.44 6.38
C ALA A 59 -0.07 0.08 6.49
N LEU A 60 -1.21 0.51 7.04
CA LEU A 60 -1.50 1.92 7.29
C LEU A 60 -0.54 2.50 8.35
N LYS A 61 -0.28 1.77 9.44
CA LYS A 61 0.68 2.20 10.47
C LYS A 61 2.11 2.33 9.95
N LEU A 62 2.51 1.49 9.00
CA LEU A 62 3.85 1.53 8.38
C LEU A 62 4.04 2.70 7.40
N GLY A 63 2.96 3.30 6.90
CA GLY A 63 3.04 4.50 6.05
C GLY A 63 2.36 4.39 4.69
N ALA A 64 1.51 3.38 4.47
CA ALA A 64 0.58 3.43 3.33
C ALA A 64 -0.34 4.66 3.48
N ASP A 65 -0.54 5.40 2.40
CA ASP A 65 -1.30 6.66 2.43
C ASP A 65 -2.82 6.42 2.49
N VAL A 66 -3.27 5.32 1.91
CA VAL A 66 -4.69 4.95 1.84
C VAL A 66 -4.83 3.44 2.02
N GLY A 67 -5.78 3.02 2.84
CA GLY A 67 -6.22 1.63 2.89
C GLY A 67 -7.46 1.47 2.03
N ARG A 68 -7.42 0.60 1.02
CA ARG A 68 -8.61 0.21 0.27
C ARG A 68 -8.99 -1.20 0.67
N GLY A 69 -9.89 -1.32 1.63
CA GLY A 69 -10.61 -2.58 1.79
C GLY A 69 -11.50 -2.78 0.60
N ASP A 70 -11.39 -3.92 -0.07
CA ASP A 70 -12.22 -4.25 -1.22
C ASP A 70 -13.71 -4.10 -0.85
N PRO A 71 -14.43 -3.09 -1.37
CA PRO A 71 -15.85 -3.16 -1.47
C PRO A 71 -16.10 -3.65 -2.89
N ALA A 72 -16.06 -4.95 -3.09
CA ALA A 72 -16.82 -5.53 -4.19
C ALA A 72 -18.32 -5.44 -3.83
N PHE A 73 -18.80 -4.19 -3.66
CA PHE A 73 -20.15 -3.64 -3.77
C PHE A 73 -20.07 -2.11 -3.76
#